data_AF-A0A7J5APU2-F1
#
_entry.id   AF-A0A7J5APU2-F1
#
_cell.length_a   1.000
_cell.length_b   1.000
_cell.length_c   1.000
_cell.angle_alpha   90.00
_cell.angle_beta   90.00
_cell.angle_gamma   90.00
#
_symmetry.space_group_name_H-M   'P 1'
#
loop_
_entity.id
_entity.type
_entity.pdbx_description
1 polymer ?
#
loop_
_entity_poly.entity_id
_entity_poly.type
_entity_poly.pdbx_seq_one_letter_code
_entity_poly.pdbx_strand_id
1 'polypeptide(L)'
;MKKEDKYLQAQKKVAKQKNFYNHLQVFVIMMIVIIVFSDTIFNFFEEHISNQNTLKWIRTNIWINSLLWAFGLLIHGIYAFKNKISIIENWEKRKIEDIMNEN
;
A
#
# COMPACT_ATOMS: atom_id res chain seq x y z
N MET A 1 2.35 0.69 34.32
CA MET A 1 1.88 -0.19 33.22
C MET A 1 2.11 -1.64 33.59
N LYS A 2 1.06 -2.46 33.64
CA LYS A 2 1.17 -3.90 33.97
C LYS A 2 1.88 -4.64 32.82
N LYS A 3 2.56 -5.76 33.10
CA LYS A 3 3.24 -6.57 32.07
C LYS A 3 2.28 -6.99 30.93
N GLU A 4 1.01 -7.23 31.27
CA GLU A 4 -0.07 -7.58 30.34
C GLU A 4 -0.32 -6.48 29.29
N ASP A 5 -0.27 -5.20 29.68
CA ASP A 5 -0.47 -4.07 28.76
C ASP A 5 0.64 -4.00 27.71
N LYS A 6 1.89 -4.24 28.12
CA LYS A 6 3.04 -4.26 27.20
C LYS A 6 2.96 -5.42 26.22
N TYR A 7 2.53 -6.59 26.68
CA TYR A 7 2.34 -7.77 25.83
C TYR A 7 1.23 -7.53 24.78
N LEU A 8 0.08 -6.99 25.20
CA LEU A 8 -1.03 -6.69 24.28
C LEU A 8 -0.65 -5.64 23.23
N GLN A 9 0.12 -4.62 23.61
CA GLN A 9 0.63 -3.63 22.67
C GLN A 9 1.60 -4.25 21.65
N ALA A 10 2.51 -5.11 22.10
CA ALA A 10 3.42 -5.83 21.21
C ALA A 10 2.66 -6.75 20.23
N GLN A 11 1.65 -7.48 20.73
CA GLN A 11 0.81 -8.35 19.89
C GLN A 11 0.06 -7.57 18.81
N LYS A 12 -0.55 -6.43 19.16
CA LYS A 12 -1.21 -5.54 18.19
C LYS A 12 -0.25 -5.03 17.12
N LYS A 13 1.00 -4.73 17.47
CA LYS A 13 2.04 -4.29 16.52
C LYS A 13 2.38 -5.40 15.52
N VAL A 14 2.62 -6.62 16.00
CA VAL A 14 2.92 -7.78 15.12
C VAL A 14 1.73 -8.10 14.21
N ALA A 15 0.50 -8.06 14.74
CA ALA A 15 -0.70 -8.30 13.95
C ALA A 15 -0.85 -7.29 12.79
N LYS A 16 -0.61 -5.99 13.03
CA LYS A 16 -0.63 -4.96 11.99
C LYS A 16 0.41 -5.20 10.89
N GLN A 17 1.64 -5.55 11.28
CA GLN A 17 2.71 -5.87 10.32
C GLN A 17 2.38 -7.12 9.50
N LYS A 18 1.87 -8.18 10.14
CA LYS A 18 1.45 -9.40 9.44
C LYS A 18 0.35 -9.13 8.42
N ASN A 19 -0.64 -8.31 8.78
CA ASN A 19 -1.71 -7.95 7.85
C ASN A 19 -1.19 -7.17 6.64
N PHE A 20 -0.23 -6.25 6.85
CA PHE A 20 0.42 -5.54 5.75
C PHE A 20 1.19 -6.49 4.82
N TYR A 21 1.93 -7.46 5.36
CA TYR A 21 2.66 -8.44 4.53
C TYR A 21 1.72 -9.29 3.67
N ASN A 22 0.54 -9.69 4.18
CA ASN A 22 -0.45 -10.38 3.35
C ASN A 22 -0.92 -9.51 2.18
N HIS A 23 -1.18 -8.23 2.42
CA HIS A 23 -1.61 -7.30 1.37
C HIS A 23 -0.48 -7.05 0.35
N LEU A 24 0.75 -6.84 0.82
CA LEU A 24 1.94 -6.71 -0.01
C LEU A 24 2.17 -7.97 -0.87
N GLN A 25 1.99 -9.16 -0.31
CA GLN A 25 2.14 -10.41 -1.04
C GLN A 25 1.16 -10.50 -2.22
N VAL A 26 -0.14 -10.23 -1.97
CA VAL A 26 -1.16 -10.23 -3.03
C VAL A 26 -0.82 -9.19 -4.10
N PHE A 27 -0.41 -7.99 -3.70
CA PHE A 27 -0.01 -6.94 -4.63
C PHE A 27 1.17 -7.37 -5.51
N VAL A 28 2.22 -7.95 -4.93
CA VAL A 28 3.40 -8.42 -5.68
C VAL A 28 3.02 -9.52 -6.67
N ILE A 29 2.20 -10.49 -6.25
CA ILE A 29 1.71 -11.56 -7.13
C ILE A 29 0.94 -10.96 -8.31
N MET A 30 -0.01 -10.05 -8.04
CA MET A 30 -0.79 -9.39 -9.09
C MET A 30 0.09 -8.56 -10.04
N MET A 31 1.09 -7.86 -9.52
CA MET A 31 2.01 -7.06 -10.33
C MET A 31 2.85 -7.95 -11.24
N ILE A 32 3.35 -9.10 -10.74
CA ILE A 32 4.07 -10.07 -11.55
C ILE A 32 3.17 -10.61 -12.66
N VAL A 33 1.91 -10.95 -12.36
CA VAL A 33 0.95 -11.41 -13.37
C VAL A 33 0.74 -10.33 -14.44
N ILE A 34 0.53 -9.07 -14.05
CA ILE A 34 0.34 -7.97 -15.01
C ILE A 34 1.59 -7.79 -15.90
N ILE A 35 2.79 -7.85 -15.33
CA ILE A 35 4.04 -7.67 -16.09
C ILE A 35 4.31 -8.84 -17.03
N VAL A 36 4.13 -10.08 -16.56
CA VAL A 36 4.43 -11.29 -17.35
C VAL A 36 3.42 -11.49 -18.46
N PHE A 37 2.13 -11.20 -18.19
CA PHE A 37 1.05 -11.40 -19.16
C PHE A 37 0.65 -10.11 -19.89
N SER A 38 1.37 -9.00 -19.71
CA SER A 38 0.99 -7.71 -20.32
C SER A 38 0.84 -7.83 -21.83
N ASP A 39 1.80 -8.49 -22.48
CA ASP A 39 1.82 -8.59 -23.94
C ASP A 39 0.69 -9.47 -24.45
N THR A 40 0.39 -10.58 -23.77
CA THR A 40 -0.76 -11.43 -24.08
C THR A 40 -2.08 -10.67 -23.92
N ILE A 41 -2.22 -9.89 -22.84
CA ILE A 41 -3.41 -9.09 -22.57
C ILE A 41 -3.58 -8.02 -23.66
N PHE A 42 -2.50 -7.30 -24.01
CA PHE A 42 -2.57 -6.26 -25.03
C PHE A 42 -2.84 -6.83 -26.42
N ASN A 43 -2.20 -7.93 -26.80
CA ASN A 43 -2.45 -8.59 -28.09
C ASN A 43 -3.91 -9.05 -28.21
N PHE A 44 -4.48 -9.62 -27.13
CA PHE A 44 -5.89 -9.99 -27.11
C PHE A 44 -6.81 -8.79 -27.37
N PHE A 45 -6.53 -7.63 -26.76
CA PHE A 45 -7.31 -6.42 -27.02
C PHE A 45 -7.08 -5.87 -28.44
N GLU A 46 -5.86 -5.90 -28.95
CA GLU A 46 -5.52 -5.45 -30.31
C GLU A 46 -6.23 -6.27 -31.39
N GLU A 47 -6.44 -7.57 -31.17
CA GLU A 47 -7.20 -8.43 -32.09
C GLU A 47 -8.71 -8.13 -32.11
N HIS A 48 -9.28 -7.63 -31.00
CA HIS A 48 -10.73 -7.43 -30.86
C HIS A 48 -11.17 -5.96 -30.97
N ILE A 49 -10.24 -5.00 -30.87
CA ILE A 49 -10.51 -3.57 -30.88
C ILE A 49 -9.73 -2.91 -32.01
N SER A 50 -10.43 -2.45 -33.05
CA SER A 50 -9.81 -1.75 -34.19
C SER A 50 -9.45 -0.29 -33.89
N ASN A 51 -9.99 0.29 -32.82
CA ASN A 51 -9.74 1.68 -32.45
C ASN A 51 -8.42 1.84 -31.66
N GLN A 52 -7.41 2.42 -32.33
CA GLN A 52 -6.08 2.69 -31.78
C GLN A 52 -6.09 3.64 -30.57
N ASN A 53 -7.01 4.61 -30.51
CA ASN A 53 -7.14 5.50 -29.35
C ASN A 53 -7.65 4.74 -28.12
N THR A 54 -8.60 3.83 -28.31
CA THR A 54 -9.12 2.98 -27.24
C THR A 54 -8.02 2.06 -26.70
N LEU A 55 -7.24 1.42 -27.58
CA LEU A 55 -6.12 0.56 -27.18
C LEU A 55 -5.06 1.31 -26.37
N LYS A 56 -4.67 2.50 -26.84
CA LYS A 56 -3.73 3.37 -26.12
C LYS A 56 -4.28 3.79 -24.77
N TRP A 57 -5.57 4.11 -24.69
CA TRP A 57 -6.24 4.44 -23.42
C TRP A 57 -6.21 3.25 -22.45
N ILE A 58 -6.55 2.04 -22.89
CA ILE A 58 -6.51 0.82 -22.04
C ILE A 58 -5.08 0.59 -21.52
N ARG A 59 -4.09 0.59 -22.43
CA ARG A 59 -2.67 0.40 -22.08
C ARG A 59 -2.21 1.39 -21.03
N THR A 60 -2.52 2.67 -21.23
CA THR A 60 -2.14 3.74 -20.29
C THR A 60 -2.85 3.58 -18.94
N ASN A 61 -4.13 3.21 -18.94
CA ASN A 61 -4.89 3.03 -17.71
C ASN A 61 -4.42 1.85 -16.88
N ILE A 62 -4.00 0.72 -17.48
CA ILE A 62 -3.47 -0.42 -16.72
C ILE A 62 -2.24 0.01 -15.90
N TRP A 63 -1.33 0.78 -16.49
CA TRP A 63 -0.14 1.28 -15.79
C TRP A 63 -0.48 2.36 -14.76
N ILE A 64 -1.38 3.30 -15.07
CA ILE A 64 -1.83 4.33 -14.12
C ILE A 64 -2.49 3.67 -12.91
N ASN A 65 -3.39 2.70 -13.12
CA ASN A 65 -4.03 1.98 -12.02
C ASN A 65 -2.99 1.21 -11.20
N SER A 66 -2.03 0.54 -11.85
CA SER A 66 -0.94 -0.16 -11.15
C SER A 66 -0.13 0.80 -10.26
N LEU A 67 0.14 2.02 -10.73
CA LEU A 67 0.79 3.08 -9.94
C LEU A 67 -0.07 3.56 -8.77
N LEU A 68 -1.38 3.74 -8.96
CA LEU A 68 -2.30 4.12 -7.89
C LEU A 68 -2.38 3.06 -6.79
N TRP A 69 -2.43 1.78 -7.17
CA TRP A 69 -2.37 0.68 -6.21
C TRP A 69 -1.02 0.63 -5.48
N ALA A 70 0.09 0.87 -6.18
CA ALA A 70 1.41 0.97 -5.55
C ALA A 70 1.45 2.12 -4.52
N PHE A 71 0.85 3.26 -4.84
CA PHE A 71 0.75 4.39 -3.92
C PHE A 71 -0.13 4.07 -2.69
N GLY A 72 -1.26 3.41 -2.90
CA GLY A 72 -2.11 2.92 -1.81
C GLY A 72 -1.36 1.96 -0.89
N LEU A 73 -0.54 1.08 -1.45
CA LEU A 73 0.30 0.16 -0.69
C LEU A 73 1.39 0.89 0.11
N LEU A 74 2.02 1.92 -0.47
CA LEU A 74 2.99 2.76 0.23
C LEU A 74 2.37 3.43 1.46
N ILE A 75 1.17 4.00 1.32
CA ILE A 75 0.44 4.60 2.46
C ILE A 75 0.15 3.55 3.54
N HIS A 76 -0.34 2.36 3.14
CA HIS A 76 -0.58 1.27 4.09
C HIS A 76 0.71 0.82 4.79
N GLY A 77 1.83 0.80 4.08
CA GLY A 77 3.14 0.48 4.64
C GLY A 77 3.58 1.52 5.66
N ILE A 78 3.48 2.81 5.33
CA ILE A 78 3.76 3.90 6.26
C ILE A 78 2.91 3.77 7.52
N TYR A 79 1.61 3.46 7.39
CA TYR A 79 0.73 3.27 8.53
C TYR A 79 1.08 2.03 9.37
N ALA A 80 1.36 0.89 8.74
CA ALA A 80 1.72 -0.36 9.41
C ALA A 80 3.06 -0.25 10.17
N PHE A 81 3.98 0.57 9.65
CA PHE A 81 5.31 0.81 10.21
C PHE A 81 5.48 2.16 10.90
N LYS A 82 4.39 2.89 11.19
CA LYS A 82 4.46 4.24 11.77
C LYS A 82 5.32 4.31 13.04
N ASN A 83 5.26 3.27 13.87
CA ASN A 83 6.03 3.15 15.11
C ASN A 83 7.51 2.78 14.92
N LYS A 84 7.94 2.46 13.70
CA LYS A 84 9.37 2.28 13.34
C LYS A 84 9.94 3.51 12.64
N ILE A 85 9.08 4.42 12.18
CA ILE A 85 9.47 5.66 11.51
C ILE A 85 9.56 6.75 12.58
N SER A 86 10.79 7.02 13.05
CA SER A 86 11.05 7.97 14.14
C SER A 86 10.49 9.37 13.88
N ILE A 87 10.44 9.80 12.61
CA ILE A 87 9.88 11.11 12.21
C ILE A 87 8.39 11.19 12.54
N ILE A 88 7.61 10.16 12.22
CA ILE A 88 6.15 10.13 12.45
C ILE A 88 5.87 9.99 13.94
N GLU A 89 6.63 9.15 14.64
CA GLU A 89 6.50 8.98 16.09
C GLU A 89 6.80 10.29 16.84
N ASN A 90 7.86 11.01 16.46
CA ASN A 90 8.22 12.28 17.07
C ASN A 90 7.20 13.38 16.75
N TRP A 91 6.66 13.41 15.53
CA TRP A 91 5.59 14.33 15.16
C TRP A 91 4.31 14.07 15.98
N GLU A 92 3.91 12.79 16.14
CA GLU A 92 2.73 12.40 16.91
C GLU A 92 2.88 12.77 18.39
N LYS A 93 4.07 12.53 18.98
CA LYS A 93 4.39 12.94 20.36
C LYS A 93 4.30 14.45 20.55
N ARG A 94 4.93 15.24 19.67
CA ARG A 94 4.87 16.71 19.73
C ARG A 94 3.43 17.20 19.65
N LYS A 95 2.61 16.64 18.76
CA LYS A 95 1.22 17.08 18.61
C LYS A 95 0.36 16.75 19.84
N ILE A 96 0.63 15.61 20.50
CA ILE A 96 -0.02 15.27 21.78
C ILE A 96 0.40 16.26 22.88
N GLU A 97 1.69 16.58 22.98
CA GLU A 97 2.20 17.58 23.94
C GLU A 97 1.58 18.96 23.69
N ASP A 98 1.47 19.42 22.44
CA ASP A 98 0.81 20.68 22.09
C ASP A 98 -0.64 20.71 22.59
N ILE A 99 -1.43 19.66 22.33
CA ILE A 99 -2.84 19.57 22.77
C ILE A 99 -2.97 19.48 24.29
N MET A 100 -2.01 18.83 24.96
CA MET A 100 -1.99 18.74 26.42
C MET A 100 -1.63 20.08 27.09
N ASN A 101 -0.77 20.88 26.45
CA ASN A 101 -0.34 22.20 26.94
C ASN A 101 -1.27 23.35 26.51
N GLU A 102 -2.15 23.12 25.52
CA GLU A 102 -3.23 24.04 25.12
C GLU A 102 -4.47 23.97 26.05
N ASN A 103 -4.40 23.20 27.15
CA ASN A 103 -5.35 23.22 28.28
C ASN A 103 -4.66 23.65 29.57
#